data_AF-A0AAD7HSG2-F1
#
_entry.id   AF-A0AAD7HSG2-F1
#
_cell.length_a   1.000
_cell.length_b   1.000
_cell.length_c   1.000
_cell.angle_alpha   90.00
_cell.angle_beta   90.00
_cell.angle_gamma   90.00
#
_symmetry.space_group_name_H-M   'P 1'
#
loop_
_entity.id
_entity.type
_entity.pdbx_description
1 polymer ?
#
loop_
_entity_poly.entity_id
_entity_poly.type
_entity_poly.pdbx_seq_one_letter_code
_entity_poly.pdbx_strand_id
1 'polypeptide(L)'
;IRRLIAGSEIRLASLESKIAELESAAAPMEDDSTLKSVECEAPLASSLLEQRDRERITAAVLRHLVAPIRTLPVELFAEIFSLTIRDESDFLYKPTHFQDAYRVSHVCSEWRQIALSTPQLWT
;
A
#
# COMPACT_ATOMS: atom_id res chain seq x y z
N ILE A 1 20.24 20.64 -17.46
CA ILE A 1 19.56 19.41 -17.98
C ILE A 1 20.46 18.60 -18.92
N ARG A 2 21.09 19.18 -19.95
CA ARG A 2 21.98 18.43 -20.89
C ARG A 2 23.22 17.72 -20.28
N ARG A 3 23.74 18.13 -19.12
CA ARG A 3 24.89 17.46 -18.45
C ARG A 3 24.52 16.19 -17.66
N LEU A 4 23.25 16.01 -17.31
CA LEU A 4 22.80 14.82 -16.56
C LEU A 4 22.65 13.58 -17.48
N ILE A 5 22.30 13.81 -18.75
CA ILE A 5 22.07 12.74 -19.74
C ILE A 5 23.39 12.07 -20.16
N ALA A 6 24.45 12.86 -20.37
CA ALA A 6 25.78 12.31 -20.70
C ALA A 6 26.39 11.47 -19.57
N GLY A 7 26.12 11.83 -18.30
CA GLY A 7 26.59 11.07 -17.15
C GLY A 7 25.87 9.73 -16.96
N SER A 8 24.59 9.64 -17.36
CA SER A 8 23.83 8.38 -17.35
C SER A 8 24.24 7.45 -18.48
N GLU A 9 24.55 7.98 -19.68
CA GLU A 9 24.98 7.17 -20.82
C GLU A 9 26.35 6.53 -20.57
N ILE A 10 27.30 7.25 -19.97
CA ILE A 10 28.62 6.69 -19.62
C ILE A 10 28.49 5.59 -18.55
N ARG A 11 27.57 5.73 -17.59
CA ARG A 11 27.31 4.70 -16.57
C ARG A 11 26.63 3.46 -17.16
N LEU A 12 25.72 3.64 -18.12
CA LEU A 12 25.07 2.54 -18.82
C LEU A 12 26.07 1.73 -19.65
N ALA A 13 26.91 2.40 -20.45
CA ALA A 13 27.95 1.72 -21.23
C ALA A 13 28.95 0.97 -20.34
N SER A 14 29.30 1.54 -19.18
CA SER A 14 30.17 0.88 -18.20
C SER A 14 29.50 -0.33 -17.54
N LEU A 15 28.19 -0.31 -17.34
CA LEU A 15 27.43 -1.44 -16.78
C LEU A 15 27.27 -2.55 -17.82
N GLU A 16 26.94 -2.21 -19.06
CA GLU A 16 26.83 -3.18 -20.16
C GLU A 16 28.17 -3.89 -20.44
N SER A 17 29.28 -3.16 -20.41
CA SER A 17 30.62 -3.76 -20.51
C SER A 17 30.93 -4.69 -19.33
N LYS A 18 30.46 -4.36 -18.11
CA LYS A 18 30.66 -5.20 -16.93
C LYS A 18 29.83 -6.48 -16.99
N ILE A 19 28.62 -6.40 -17.54
CA ILE A 19 27.74 -7.55 -17.77
C ILE A 19 28.36 -8.48 -18.81
N ALA A 20 28.86 -7.95 -19.93
CA ALA A 20 29.54 -8.76 -20.94
C ALA A 20 30.83 -9.42 -20.42
N GLU A 21 31.60 -8.74 -19.57
CA GLU A 21 32.76 -9.34 -18.88
C GLU A 21 32.35 -10.48 -17.94
N LEU A 22 31.25 -10.35 -17.20
CA LEU A 22 30.75 -11.38 -16.29
C LEU A 22 30.16 -12.58 -17.03
N GLU A 23 29.46 -12.35 -18.14
CA GLU A 23 28.94 -13.42 -19.00
C GLU A 23 30.06 -14.17 -19.72
N SER A 24 31.13 -13.47 -20.13
CA SER A 24 32.32 -14.11 -20.71
C SER A 24 33.15 -14.89 -19.68
N ALA A 25 33.15 -14.47 -18.42
CA ALA A 25 33.79 -15.22 -17.33
C ALA A 25 32.98 -16.46 -16.92
N ALA A 26 31.69 -16.50 -17.25
CA ALA A 26 30.77 -17.61 -17.01
C ALA A 26 30.77 -18.63 -18.17
N ALA A 27 31.95 -19.03 -18.65
CA ALA A 27 32.09 -20.29 -19.38
C ALA A 27 31.88 -21.47 -18.40
N PRO A 28 31.35 -22.62 -18.84
CA PRO A 28 30.81 -23.65 -17.95
C PRO A 28 31.94 -24.39 -17.24
N MET A 29 32.34 -23.91 -16.06
CA MET A 29 32.99 -24.74 -15.05
C MET A 29 31.91 -25.56 -14.36
N GLU A 30 31.77 -26.81 -14.81
CA GLU A 30 31.15 -27.88 -14.05
C GLU A 30 31.91 -28.04 -12.72
N ASP A 31 31.42 -27.40 -11.66
CA ASP A 31 31.81 -27.70 -10.29
C ASP A 31 30.58 -28.17 -9.51
N ASP A 32 30.32 -29.48 -9.59
CA ASP A 32 29.28 -30.24 -8.89
C ASP A 32 29.35 -30.10 -7.35
N SER A 33 30.44 -29.55 -6.82
CA SER A 33 30.57 -29.25 -5.39
C SER A 33 29.89 -27.95 -4.96
N THR A 34 29.76 -26.99 -5.87
CA THR A 34 29.10 -25.70 -5.61
C THR A 34 27.56 -25.84 -5.70
N LEU A 35 27.06 -26.70 -6.60
CA LEU A 35 25.62 -27.01 -6.73
C LEU A 35 25.01 -27.62 -5.47
N LYS A 36 25.71 -28.57 -4.81
CA LYS A 36 25.24 -29.21 -3.56
C LYS A 36 25.16 -28.25 -2.38
N SER A 37 26.04 -27.23 -2.36
CA SER A 37 26.05 -26.22 -1.31
C SER A 37 24.86 -25.26 -1.44
N VAL A 38 24.44 -24.94 -2.67
CA VAL A 38 23.29 -24.08 -2.96
C VAL A 38 21.95 -24.82 -2.75
N GLU A 39 21.88 -26.12 -3.05
CA GLU A 39 20.68 -26.93 -2.77
C GLU A 39 20.40 -27.12 -1.27
N CYS A 40 21.43 -27.08 -0.42
CA CYS A 40 21.27 -27.16 1.03
C CYS A 40 20.77 -25.83 1.65
N GLU A 41 21.00 -24.70 0.99
CA GLU A 41 20.49 -23.38 1.41
C GLU A 41 19.07 -23.10 0.92
N ALA A 42 18.63 -23.73 -0.17
CA ALA A 42 17.27 -23.64 -0.70
C ALA A 42 16.15 -23.94 0.32
N PRO A 43 16.21 -25.00 1.16
CA PRO A 43 15.19 -25.28 2.17
C PRO A 43 15.17 -24.27 3.33
N LEU A 44 16.33 -23.69 3.66
CA LEU A 44 16.40 -22.63 4.68
C LEU A 44 15.80 -21.33 4.11
N ALA A 45 16.14 -20.99 2.87
CA ALA A 45 15.60 -19.82 2.19
C ALA A 45 14.07 -19.90 2.02
N SER A 46 13.53 -21.06 1.63
CA SER A 46 12.08 -21.25 1.51
C SER A 46 11.38 -21.13 2.87
N SER A 47 11.93 -21.75 3.92
CA SER A 47 11.38 -21.63 5.28
C SER A 47 11.36 -20.18 5.80
N LEU A 48 12.42 -19.41 5.57
CA LEU A 48 12.49 -17.99 5.95
C LEU A 48 11.50 -17.12 5.16
N LEU A 49 11.28 -17.41 3.88
CA LEU A 49 10.28 -16.72 3.06
C LEU A 49 8.86 -17.02 3.55
N GLU A 50 8.55 -18.28 3.85
CA GLU A 50 7.26 -18.68 4.43
C GLU A 50 7.02 -18.01 5.78
N GLN A 51 8.04 -17.95 6.64
CA GLN A 51 7.97 -17.26 7.92
C GLN A 51 7.72 -15.76 7.72
N ARG A 52 8.49 -15.10 6.84
CA ARG A 52 8.29 -13.68 6.51
C ARG A 52 6.87 -13.42 6.01
N ASP A 53 6.36 -14.27 5.12
CA ASP A 53 5.03 -14.07 4.53
C ASP A 53 3.93 -14.28 5.58
N ARG A 54 4.11 -15.23 6.51
CA ARG A 54 3.24 -15.39 7.67
C ARG A 54 3.21 -14.14 8.55
N GLU A 55 4.38 -13.62 8.90
CA GLU A 55 4.48 -12.39 9.70
C GLU A 55 3.87 -11.19 8.98
N ARG A 56 4.05 -11.08 7.66
CA ARG A 56 3.44 -10.02 6.84
C ARG A 56 1.92 -10.09 6.84
N ILE A 57 1.34 -11.29 6.71
CA ILE A 57 -0.11 -11.49 6.76
C ILE A 57 -0.63 -11.10 8.15
N THR A 58 0.00 -11.59 9.21
CA THR A 58 -0.37 -11.24 10.59
C THR A 58 -0.30 -9.73 10.83
N ALA A 59 0.81 -9.09 10.45
CA ALA A 59 0.97 -7.65 10.56
C ALA A 59 -0.09 -6.89 9.76
N ALA A 60 -0.46 -7.36 8.57
CA ALA A 60 -1.51 -6.75 7.76
C ALA A 60 -2.88 -6.79 8.45
N VAL A 61 -3.25 -7.93 9.05
CA VAL A 61 -4.49 -8.08 9.82
C VAL A 61 -4.48 -7.18 11.05
N LEU A 62 -3.39 -7.20 11.83
CA LEU A 62 -3.27 -6.37 13.03
C LEU A 62 -3.35 -4.89 12.71
N ARG A 63 -2.71 -4.42 11.62
CA ARG A 63 -2.83 -3.04 11.14
C ARG A 63 -4.28 -2.62 10.89
N HIS A 64 -5.11 -3.52 10.39
CA HIS A 64 -6.53 -3.23 10.18
C HIS A 64 -7.29 -3.11 11.51
N LEU A 65 -6.93 -3.90 12.53
CA LEU A 65 -7.55 -3.85 13.85
C LEU A 65 -7.19 -2.59 14.64
N VAL A 66 -5.96 -2.10 14.47
CA VAL A 66 -5.50 -0.84 15.09
C VAL A 66 -5.70 0.38 14.18
N ALA A 67 -6.42 0.22 13.06
CA ALA A 67 -6.67 1.32 12.15
C ALA A 67 -7.44 2.43 12.87
N PRO A 68 -7.09 3.72 12.68
CA PRO A 68 -7.73 4.83 13.38
C PRO A 68 -9.25 4.85 13.28
N ILE A 69 -9.80 4.41 12.15
CA ILE A 69 -11.25 4.29 11.93
C ILE A 69 -11.96 3.36 12.92
N ARG A 70 -11.26 2.42 13.57
CA ARG A 70 -11.85 1.50 14.57
C ARG A 70 -11.71 2.00 16.00
N THR A 71 -10.87 3.01 16.22
CA THR A 71 -10.59 3.57 17.55
C THR A 71 -11.10 5.00 17.69
N LEU A 72 -11.60 5.58 16.61
CA LEU A 72 -12.09 6.94 16.57
C LEU A 72 -13.38 7.07 17.42
N PRO A 73 -13.46 8.04 18.34
CA PRO A 73 -14.68 8.30 19.07
C PRO A 73 -15.82 8.76 18.16
N VAL A 74 -17.06 8.57 18.60
CA VAL A 74 -18.26 8.87 17.81
C VAL A 74 -18.37 10.35 17.44
N GLU A 75 -17.88 11.25 18.30
CA GLU A 75 -17.91 12.69 18.11
C GLU A 75 -17.09 13.10 16.88
N LEU A 76 -15.94 12.45 16.68
CA LEU A 76 -15.05 12.71 15.56
C LEU A 76 -15.61 12.15 14.26
N PHE A 77 -16.33 11.02 14.32
CA PHE A 77 -17.10 10.54 13.16
C PHE A 77 -18.17 11.54 12.72
N ALA A 78 -18.94 12.07 13.67
CA ALA A 78 -19.96 13.08 13.40
C ALA A 78 -19.36 14.36 12.79
N GLU A 79 -18.20 14.79 13.30
CA GLU A 79 -17.46 15.93 12.75
C GLU A 79 -16.97 15.66 11.31
N ILE A 80 -16.34 14.51 11.06
CA ILE A 80 -15.91 14.10 9.71
C ILE A 80 -17.10 14.07 8.75
N PHE A 81 -18.22 13.45 9.14
CA PHE A 81 -19.42 13.41 8.30
C PHE A 81 -19.93 14.82 7.99
N SER A 82 -19.93 15.72 8.97
CA SER A 82 -20.37 17.11 8.77
C SER A 82 -19.49 17.85 7.76
N LEU A 83 -18.17 17.61 7.78
CA LEU A 83 -17.24 18.16 6.80
C LEU A 83 -17.46 17.59 5.39
N THR A 84 -17.85 16.32 5.27
CA THR A 84 -18.13 15.71 3.95
C THR A 84 -19.44 16.17 3.32
N ILE A 85 -20.38 16.66 4.12
CA ILE A 85 -21.70 17.11 3.68
C ILE A 85 -21.71 18.61 3.37
N ARG A 86 -20.89 19.41 4.08
CA ARG A 86 -20.80 20.86 3.94
C ARG A 86 -19.80 21.28 2.85
N ASP A 87 -19.97 20.78 1.63
CA ASP A 87 -19.22 21.32 0.49
C ASP A 87 -19.91 22.60 -0.02
N GLU A 88 -19.61 23.73 0.64
CA GLU A 88 -20.10 25.07 0.26
C GLU A 88 -19.45 25.59 -1.04
N SER A 89 -18.56 24.83 -1.68
CA SER A 89 -17.84 25.29 -2.88
C SER A 89 -18.60 25.07 -4.19
N ASP A 90 -19.64 24.22 -4.20
CA ASP A 90 -20.39 23.85 -5.40
C ASP A 90 -21.78 24.54 -5.45
N PHE A 91 -21.79 25.88 -5.51
CA PHE A 91 -23.01 26.70 -5.71
C PHE A 91 -23.80 26.38 -7.01
N LEU A 92 -23.31 25.46 -7.85
CA LEU A 92 -23.91 25.08 -9.13
C LEU A 92 -24.67 23.74 -9.10
N TYR A 93 -24.52 22.93 -8.04
CA TYR A 93 -25.21 21.65 -7.93
C TYR A 93 -26.16 21.62 -6.72
N LYS A 94 -27.33 21.02 -6.94
CA LYS A 94 -28.46 20.89 -6.02
C LYS A 94 -28.04 20.53 -4.58
N PRO A 95 -28.86 20.80 -3.55
CA PRO A 95 -28.55 20.38 -2.19
C PRO A 95 -28.43 18.85 -2.13
N THR A 96 -27.21 18.33 -2.22
CA THR A 96 -26.89 16.89 -2.13
C THR A 96 -26.78 16.43 -0.70
N HIS A 97 -26.99 17.32 0.29
CA HIS A 97 -26.78 17.02 1.71
C HIS A 97 -27.48 15.72 2.16
N PHE A 98 -28.73 15.52 1.75
CA PHE A 98 -29.43 14.27 2.01
C PHE A 98 -28.75 13.07 1.34
N GLN A 99 -28.35 13.22 0.07
CA GLN A 99 -27.69 12.17 -0.69
C GLN A 99 -26.34 11.78 -0.07
N ASP A 100 -25.60 12.74 0.49
CA ASP A 100 -24.31 12.51 1.15
C ASP A 100 -24.49 11.91 2.55
N ALA A 101 -25.47 12.37 3.33
CA ALA A 101 -25.89 11.73 4.57
C ALA A 101 -26.31 10.26 4.35
N TYR A 102 -27.07 10.00 3.27
CA TYR A 102 -27.42 8.65 2.87
C TYR A 102 -26.17 7.84 2.51
N ARG A 103 -25.25 8.38 1.71
CA ARG A 103 -24.00 7.67 1.34
C ARG A 103 -23.20 7.23 2.56
N VAL A 104 -22.98 8.12 3.53
CA VAL A 104 -22.21 7.76 4.75
C VAL A 104 -22.96 6.73 5.62
N SER A 105 -24.29 6.83 5.72
CA SER A 105 -25.09 5.88 6.50
C SER A 105 -25.18 4.46 5.89
N HIS A 106 -24.74 4.29 4.65
CA HIS A 106 -24.75 3.01 3.94
C HIS A 106 -23.41 2.25 3.98
N VAL A 107 -22.35 2.81 4.57
CA VAL A 107 -21.02 2.17 4.66
C VAL A 107 -21.04 0.93 5.56
N CYS A 108 -21.54 1.06 6.80
CA CYS A 108 -21.71 -0.05 7.74
C CYS A 108 -22.79 0.28 8.79
N SER A 109 -23.14 -0.69 9.64
CA SER A 109 -24.15 -0.50 10.70
C SER A 109 -23.76 0.55 11.73
N GLU A 110 -22.47 0.63 12.08
CA GLU A 110 -21.95 1.61 13.04
C GLU A 110 -22.08 3.03 12.49
N TRP A 111 -21.63 3.26 11.24
CA TRP A 111 -21.76 4.57 10.59
C TRP A 111 -23.21 5.00 10.44
N ARG A 112 -24.11 4.06 10.15
CA ARG A 112 -25.56 4.32 10.13
C ARG A 112 -26.06 4.83 11.47
N GLN A 113 -25.69 4.16 12.56
CA GLN A 113 -26.12 4.56 13.90
C GLN A 113 -25.60 5.95 14.27
N ILE A 114 -24.34 6.25 13.95
CA ILE A 114 -23.75 7.58 14.17
C ILE A 114 -24.46 8.64 13.33
N ALA A 115 -24.70 8.37 12.05
CA ALA A 115 -25.37 9.31 11.15
C ALA A 115 -26.80 9.61 11.61
N LEU A 116 -27.57 8.59 12.02
CA LEU A 116 -28.92 8.78 12.57
C LEU A 116 -28.92 9.51 13.92
N SER A 117 -27.85 9.35 14.71
CA SER A 117 -27.67 10.05 15.99
C SER A 117 -27.14 11.49 15.84
N THR A 118 -26.86 11.93 14.61
CA THR A 118 -26.33 13.26 14.30
C THR A 118 -27.32 14.05 13.44
N PRO A 119 -28.33 14.72 14.05
CA PRO A 119 -29.39 15.41 13.30
C PRO A 119 -28.88 16.45 12.30
N GLN A 120 -27.74 17.08 12.60
CA GLN A 120 -27.10 18.11 11.78
C GLN A 120 -26.72 17.63 10.36
N LEU A 121 -26.62 16.32 10.13
CA LEU A 121 -26.35 15.76 8.80
C LEU A 121 -27.59 15.75 7.89
N TRP A 122 -28.79 15.91 8.47
CA TRP A 122 -30.08 15.77 7.79
C TRP A 122 -30.88 17.08 7.70
N THR A 123 -30.26 18.21 8.08
CA THR A 123 -30.87 19.54 8.11
C THR A 123 -30.06 20.49 7.25
#